data_AF-A0AAV1END4-F1
#
_entry.id   AF-A0AAV1END4-F1
#
_cell.length_a   1.000
_cell.length_b   1.000
_cell.length_c   1.000
_cell.angle_alpha   90.00
_cell.angle_beta   90.00
_cell.angle_gamma   90.00
#
_symmetry.space_group_name_H-M   'P 1'
#
loop_
_entity.id
_entity.type
_entity.pdbx_description
1 polymer ?
#
loop_
_entity_poly.entity_id
_entity_poly.type
_entity_poly.pdbx_seq_one_letter_code
_entity_poly.pdbx_strand_id
1 'polypeptide(L)'
;MRSSMLVLLLLFSARAVVASGGDSCPATLTQQQDPGKDPNPIPTVDPKLFTKRRYLSPRVLFSAQPPDADPGSQGHGRRTRRRAGEPQHRGVYSVCESISVWVGNKTKATDISGNEVTVLPDVNINNVNKKQYFFETTCHSARPGSSGCLGIDAKHWNSYCTNSHTFVRALTSFKNLVAWRLIRINVACVCVLSRKSWRQ
;
A
#
# COMPACT_ATOMS: atom_id res chain seq x y z
N MET A 1 -58.04 -3.74 30.09
CA MET A 1 -57.68 -3.70 31.53
C MET A 1 -56.16 -3.67 31.57
N ARG A 2 -55.55 -2.48 31.74
CA ARG A 2 -54.87 -1.99 32.97
C ARG A 2 -53.60 -2.82 33.27
N SER A 3 -52.39 -2.32 33.47
CA SER A 3 -51.83 -0.98 33.78
C SER A 3 -50.29 -1.12 33.62
N SER A 4 -49.58 -0.26 32.88
CA SER A 4 -48.78 0.88 33.37
C SER A 4 -48.19 0.71 34.77
N MET A 5 -46.85 0.70 34.88
CA MET A 5 -46.09 1.21 36.04
C MET A 5 -44.78 1.86 35.54
N LEU A 6 -44.61 3.12 35.93
CA LEU A 6 -43.66 4.10 35.46
C LEU A 6 -43.01 4.67 36.73
N VAL A 7 -41.69 4.59 36.86
CA VAL A 7 -40.87 5.20 37.93
C VAL A 7 -39.51 5.47 37.27
N LEU A 8 -39.05 6.66 36.88
CA LEU A 8 -38.96 8.04 37.42
C LEU A 8 -37.88 8.25 38.52
N LEU A 9 -36.98 9.22 38.24
CA LEU A 9 -36.07 10.01 39.13
C LEU A 9 -34.64 9.43 39.34
N LEU A 10 -33.50 10.17 39.24
CA LEU A 10 -33.21 11.62 39.26
C LEU A 10 -31.86 11.98 38.57
N LEU A 11 -31.79 13.23 38.09
CA LEU A 11 -30.66 13.95 37.50
C LEU A 11 -29.78 14.61 38.59
N PHE A 12 -28.47 14.73 38.34
CA PHE A 12 -27.65 15.81 38.91
C PHE A 12 -26.91 16.55 37.80
N SER A 13 -27.29 17.81 37.61
CA SER A 13 -26.63 18.80 36.78
C SER A 13 -26.02 19.87 37.70
N ALA A 14 -24.72 20.11 37.58
CA ALA A 14 -24.06 21.26 38.19
C ALA A 14 -23.82 22.32 37.10
N ARG A 15 -24.48 23.48 37.24
CA ARG A 15 -24.15 24.71 36.51
C ARG A 15 -23.32 25.60 37.45
N ALA A 16 -22.23 26.16 36.93
CA ALA A 16 -21.60 27.36 37.48
C ALA A 16 -21.80 28.51 36.47
N VAL A 17 -22.07 29.69 37.02
CA VAL A 17 -22.64 30.87 36.38
C VAL A 17 -21.55 31.85 35.88
N VAL A 18 -21.96 32.57 34.84
CA VAL A 18 -21.31 33.60 34.02
C VAL A 18 -20.93 34.87 34.80
N ALA A 19 -19.88 35.57 34.33
CA ALA A 19 -19.79 37.03 34.40
C ALA A 19 -19.46 37.59 33.00
N SER A 20 -20.11 38.69 32.65
CA SER A 20 -20.35 39.22 31.31
C SER A 20 -19.81 40.65 31.12
N GLY A 21 -19.56 41.03 29.86
CA GLY A 21 -19.32 42.40 29.35
C GLY A 21 -18.22 42.37 28.28
N GLY A 22 -18.44 42.61 26.96
CA GLY A 22 -19.12 43.72 26.28
C GLY A 22 -18.14 44.90 26.13
N ASP A 23 -17.97 45.66 25.04
CA ASP A 23 -18.35 45.67 23.63
C ASP A 23 -17.49 46.82 22.99
N SER A 24 -17.24 46.77 21.67
CA SER A 24 -16.96 47.94 20.77
C SER A 24 -15.66 48.81 20.85
N CYS A 25 -15.03 49.02 19.67
CA CYS A 25 -13.92 49.95 19.37
C CYS A 25 -14.36 51.44 19.26
N PRO A 26 -13.45 52.44 19.39
CA PRO A 26 -12.93 53.14 18.19
C PRO A 26 -11.49 53.76 18.28
N ALA A 27 -10.87 54.00 17.10
CA ALA A 27 -9.98 55.12 16.65
C ALA A 27 -9.00 55.84 17.63
N THR A 28 -7.76 56.31 17.36
CA THR A 28 -6.97 56.67 16.15
C THR A 28 -5.58 57.23 16.58
N LEU A 29 -4.54 57.13 15.72
CA LEU A 29 -3.21 57.86 15.67
C LEU A 29 -2.17 57.56 16.79
N THR A 30 -0.86 57.32 16.55
CA THR A 30 0.15 57.85 15.61
C THR A 30 1.35 56.89 15.39
N GLN A 31 2.03 57.08 14.24
CA GLN A 31 3.29 56.51 13.69
C GLN A 31 4.41 56.06 14.66
N GLN A 32 5.20 55.01 14.33
CA GLN A 32 6.43 55.10 13.49
C GLN A 32 7.30 53.78 13.52
N GLN A 33 7.62 53.22 12.32
CA GLN A 33 8.79 52.39 11.88
C GLN A 33 9.27 51.16 12.72
N ASP A 34 9.71 49.99 12.23
CA ASP A 34 9.92 49.23 10.96
C ASP A 34 10.43 47.80 11.40
N PRO A 35 10.88 46.86 10.54
CA PRO A 35 10.13 45.88 9.76
C PRO A 35 10.14 44.43 10.34
N GLY A 36 9.11 43.66 9.97
CA GLY A 36 9.19 42.23 9.65
C GLY A 36 9.42 41.21 10.78
N LYS A 37 8.32 40.70 11.37
CA LYS A 37 8.38 39.55 12.30
C LYS A 37 7.38 38.47 11.87
N ASP A 38 7.85 37.52 11.06
CA ASP A 38 7.17 36.25 10.85
C ASP A 38 7.17 35.42 12.15
N PRO A 39 6.03 34.88 12.60
CA PRO A 39 5.94 34.14 13.85
C PRO A 39 6.14 32.65 13.55
N ASN A 40 7.39 32.20 13.37
CA ASN A 40 7.82 30.81 13.56
C ASN A 40 9.35 30.70 13.49
N PRO A 41 10.09 30.87 14.61
CA PRO A 41 11.52 30.62 14.60
C PRO A 41 11.74 29.10 14.58
N ILE A 42 12.21 28.59 13.44
CA ILE A 42 12.77 27.24 13.35
C ILE A 42 13.92 27.14 14.36
N PRO A 43 13.96 26.15 15.26
CA PRO A 43 15.02 26.05 16.25
C PRO A 43 16.36 25.78 15.55
N THR A 44 17.25 26.75 15.60
CA THR A 44 18.61 26.64 15.06
C THR A 44 19.46 25.76 15.99
N VAL A 45 19.86 24.59 15.49
CA VAL A 45 20.70 23.63 16.22
C VAL A 45 22.19 23.98 16.03
N ASP A 46 22.97 23.95 17.10
CA ASP A 46 24.42 24.21 17.05
C ASP A 46 25.13 23.22 16.11
N PRO A 47 25.82 23.71 15.05
CA PRO A 47 26.57 22.87 14.12
C PRO A 47 27.63 22.00 14.79
N LYS A 48 28.10 22.38 15.98
CA LYS A 48 29.11 21.62 16.72
C LYS A 48 28.60 20.29 17.26
N LEU A 49 27.28 20.06 17.30
CA LEU A 49 26.70 18.75 17.59
C LEU A 49 26.96 17.73 16.48
N PHE A 50 27.26 18.18 15.26
CA PHE A 50 27.60 17.32 14.13
C PHE A 50 29.12 17.17 13.92
N THR A 51 29.95 17.74 14.80
CA THR A 51 31.40 17.54 14.74
C THR A 51 31.71 16.09 15.10
N LYS A 52 31.99 15.27 14.09
CA LYS A 52 32.33 13.85 14.22
C LYS A 52 33.57 13.67 15.11
N ARG A 53 33.38 13.44 16.41
CA ARG A 53 34.39 12.72 17.21
C ARG A 53 34.45 11.31 16.64
N ARG A 54 35.54 10.98 15.95
CA ARG A 54 35.82 9.64 15.46
C ARG A 54 36.11 8.72 16.64
N TYR A 55 35.05 8.29 17.33
CA TYR A 55 35.12 7.10 18.16
C TYR A 55 35.17 5.90 17.20
N LEU A 56 36.37 5.37 17.01
CA LEU A 56 36.62 4.16 16.24
C LEU A 56 36.09 2.95 17.05
N SER A 57 34.78 2.68 16.98
CA SER A 57 34.24 1.37 17.30
C SER A 57 34.26 0.50 16.02
N PRO A 58 34.87 -0.70 16.01
CA PRO A 58 35.03 -1.53 14.81
C PRO A 58 33.74 -2.16 14.25
N ARG A 59 32.55 -1.64 14.56
CA ARG A 59 31.30 -2.26 14.15
C ARG A 59 30.35 -1.24 13.54
N VAL A 60 30.06 -1.51 12.27
CA VAL A 60 29.11 -0.86 11.38
C VAL A 60 29.51 0.57 10.98
N LEU A 61 30.35 0.64 9.95
CA LEU A 61 30.47 1.84 9.14
C LEU A 61 29.21 1.96 8.28
N PHE A 62 28.28 2.81 8.70
CA PHE A 62 27.24 3.29 7.79
C PHE A 62 27.91 4.18 6.74
N SER A 63 27.67 3.89 5.46
CA SER A 63 28.09 4.75 4.37
C SER A 63 27.54 6.16 4.63
N ALA A 64 28.42 7.14 4.70
CA ALA A 64 28.02 8.55 4.83
C ALA A 64 27.57 9.15 3.49
N GLN A 65 27.67 8.38 2.40
CA GLN A 65 27.28 8.80 1.07
C GLN A 65 25.82 8.37 0.79
N PRO A 66 24.93 9.28 0.36
CA PRO A 66 23.62 8.89 -0.14
C PRO A 66 23.79 7.99 -1.38
N PRO A 67 22.86 7.05 -1.60
CA PRO A 67 22.99 5.99 -2.60
C PRO A 67 23.16 6.51 -4.05
N ASP A 68 22.79 7.76 -4.32
CA ASP A 68 22.82 8.36 -5.66
C ASP A 68 24.00 9.33 -5.90
N ALA A 69 25.02 9.32 -5.05
CA ALA A 69 26.24 10.08 -5.33
C ALA A 69 27.04 9.37 -6.44
N ASP A 70 26.95 9.89 -7.67
CA ASP A 70 27.88 9.52 -8.74
C ASP A 70 29.31 9.75 -8.26
N PRO A 71 30.20 8.74 -8.27
CA PRO A 71 31.59 8.95 -7.94
C PRO A 71 32.18 9.86 -9.01
N GLY A 72 32.50 11.08 -8.60
CA GLY A 72 33.17 12.07 -9.43
C GLY A 72 34.28 11.43 -10.25
N SER A 73 34.22 11.69 -11.55
CA SER A 73 35.17 11.25 -12.57
C SER A 73 36.61 11.59 -12.19
N GLN A 74 37.34 10.63 -11.62
CA GLN A 74 38.79 10.57 -11.68
C GLN A 74 39.26 9.11 -11.73
N GLY A 75 40.02 8.76 -12.76
CA GLY A 75 40.83 7.54 -12.80
C GLY A 75 40.60 6.64 -14.00
N HIS A 76 41.58 6.62 -14.89
CA HIS A 76 41.72 5.73 -16.05
C HIS A 76 41.45 4.25 -15.73
N GLY A 77 40.65 3.60 -16.59
CA GLY A 77 40.50 2.14 -16.62
C GLY A 77 39.12 1.69 -17.09
N ARG A 78 38.81 1.83 -18.39
CA ARG A 78 37.57 1.29 -18.99
C ARG A 78 37.60 -0.24 -19.00
N ARG A 79 37.25 -0.87 -17.89
CA ARG A 79 36.53 -2.15 -17.94
C ARG A 79 35.07 -1.79 -18.13
N THR A 80 34.54 -2.05 -19.32
CA THR A 80 33.10 -2.02 -19.58
C THR A 80 32.44 -2.98 -18.60
N ARG A 81 31.96 -2.44 -17.47
CA ARG A 81 31.18 -3.15 -16.48
C ARG A 81 29.92 -3.60 -17.21
N ARG A 82 29.84 -4.89 -17.56
CA ARG A 82 28.61 -5.49 -18.06
C ARG A 82 27.53 -5.08 -17.05
N ARG A 83 26.53 -4.33 -17.50
CA ARG A 83 25.36 -4.02 -16.68
C ARG A 83 24.63 -5.36 -16.49
N ALA A 84 25.03 -6.10 -15.46
CA ALA A 84 24.14 -7.09 -14.88
C ALA A 84 22.90 -6.29 -14.46
N GLY A 85 21.74 -6.65 -15.00
CA GLY A 85 20.49 -6.04 -14.60
C GLY A 85 20.38 -6.03 -13.07
N GLU A 86 19.70 -5.02 -12.53
CA GLU A 86 19.42 -4.86 -11.10
C GLU A 86 19.23 -6.24 -10.44
N PRO A 87 20.08 -6.64 -9.48
CA PRO A 87 19.95 -7.95 -8.88
C PRO A 87 18.67 -7.94 -8.05
N GLN A 88 17.57 -8.43 -8.60
CA GLN A 88 16.40 -8.78 -7.82
C GLN A 88 16.83 -9.84 -6.80
N HIS A 89 17.11 -9.38 -5.58
CA HIS A 89 17.22 -10.17 -4.36
C HIS A 89 18.00 -11.48 -4.51
N ARG A 90 19.33 -11.40 -4.65
CA ARG A 90 20.20 -12.58 -4.65
C ARG A 90 19.93 -13.45 -3.40
N GLY A 91 19.45 -14.68 -3.62
CA GLY A 91 19.19 -15.67 -2.56
C GLY A 91 17.76 -15.72 -2.02
N VAL A 92 16.85 -14.88 -2.51
CA VAL A 92 15.41 -14.97 -2.17
C VAL A 92 14.67 -15.67 -3.29
N TYR A 93 13.98 -16.76 -2.98
CA TYR A 93 13.19 -17.53 -3.93
C TYR A 93 11.74 -17.57 -3.47
N SER A 94 10.82 -17.41 -4.41
CA SER A 94 9.40 -17.59 -4.12
C SER A 94 9.10 -19.07 -3.91
N VAL A 95 8.20 -19.35 -2.97
CA VAL A 95 7.73 -20.71 -2.67
C VAL A 95 6.92 -21.28 -3.85
N CYS A 96 6.18 -20.41 -4.54
CA CYS A 96 5.48 -20.71 -5.77
C CYS A 96 5.95 -19.74 -6.85
N GLU A 97 6.19 -20.25 -8.06
CA GLU A 97 6.50 -19.41 -9.21
C GLU A 97 5.21 -18.75 -9.72
N SER A 98 5.26 -17.45 -10.01
CA SER A 98 4.11 -16.68 -10.46
C SER A 98 4.47 -15.75 -11.61
N ILE A 99 3.54 -15.54 -12.52
CA ILE A 99 3.67 -14.65 -13.68
C ILE A 99 2.60 -13.58 -13.58
N SER A 100 3.02 -12.32 -13.66
CA SER A 100 2.12 -11.16 -13.64
C SER A 100 2.09 -10.47 -15.00
N VAL A 101 0.89 -10.22 -15.52
CA VAL A 101 0.67 -9.65 -16.87
C VAL A 101 -0.47 -8.63 -16.84
N TRP A 102 -0.32 -7.57 -17.64
CA TRP A 102 -1.41 -6.64 -17.95
C TRP A 102 -2.35 -7.25 -19.00
N VAL A 103 -3.57 -7.60 -18.59
CA VAL A 103 -4.61 -8.21 -19.41
C VAL A 103 -5.59 -7.13 -19.87
N GLY A 104 -5.57 -6.82 -21.18
CA GLY A 104 -6.49 -5.85 -21.78
C GLY A 104 -7.66 -6.47 -22.56
N ASN A 105 -7.62 -7.77 -22.84
CA ASN A 105 -8.63 -8.50 -23.60
C ASN A 105 -9.56 -9.33 -22.70
N LYS A 106 -9.77 -8.91 -21.45
CA LYS A 106 -10.65 -9.60 -20.51
C LYS A 106 -12.11 -9.28 -20.84
N THR A 107 -12.87 -10.29 -21.27
CA THR A 107 -14.29 -10.14 -21.66
C THR A 107 -15.26 -10.66 -20.63
N LYS A 108 -14.81 -11.53 -19.72
CA LYS A 108 -15.64 -12.19 -18.72
C LYS A 108 -14.97 -12.12 -17.34
N ALA A 109 -15.78 -11.94 -16.31
CA ALA A 109 -15.33 -12.01 -14.93
C ALA A 109 -16.49 -12.39 -14.00
N THR A 110 -16.17 -12.71 -12.76
CA THR A 110 -17.18 -13.00 -11.72
C THR A 110 -17.32 -11.77 -10.82
N ASP A 111 -18.53 -11.27 -10.64
CA ASP A 111 -18.82 -10.18 -9.70
C ASP A 111 -18.73 -10.65 -8.23
N ILE A 112 -18.71 -9.71 -7.28
CA ILE A 112 -18.75 -10.00 -5.83
C ILE A 112 -20.00 -10.80 -5.43
N SER A 113 -21.09 -10.63 -6.16
CA SER A 113 -22.33 -11.39 -6.00
C SER A 113 -22.24 -12.84 -6.50
N GLY A 114 -21.10 -13.25 -7.06
CA GLY A 114 -20.89 -14.60 -7.62
C GLY A 114 -21.41 -14.79 -9.05
N ASN A 115 -22.03 -13.77 -9.65
CA ASN A 115 -22.56 -13.84 -11.02
C ASN A 115 -21.46 -13.68 -12.07
N GLU A 116 -21.54 -14.41 -13.18
CA GLU A 116 -20.71 -14.17 -14.36
C GLU A 116 -21.19 -12.90 -15.08
N VAL A 117 -20.28 -11.95 -15.30
CA VAL A 117 -20.55 -10.66 -15.92
C VAL A 117 -19.61 -10.43 -17.11
N THR A 118 -20.09 -9.71 -18.12
CA THR A 118 -19.29 -9.35 -19.28
C THR A 118 -18.52 -8.06 -18.99
N VAL A 119 -17.20 -8.08 -19.07
CA VAL A 119 -16.35 -6.91 -18.91
C VAL A 119 -16.29 -6.16 -20.24
N LEU A 120 -16.57 -4.86 -20.21
CA LEU A 120 -16.49 -4.03 -21.41
C LEU A 120 -15.01 -3.70 -21.72
N PRO A 121 -14.58 -3.74 -22.98
CA PRO A 121 -13.18 -3.47 -23.32
C PRO A 121 -12.80 -2.01 -23.08
N ASP A 122 -13.73 -1.10 -23.36
CA ASP A 122 -13.52 0.35 -23.32
C ASP A 122 -14.52 1.05 -22.39
N VAL A 123 -14.05 2.11 -21.74
CA VAL A 123 -14.84 3.05 -20.93
C VAL A 123 -14.80 4.39 -21.62
N ASN A 124 -15.96 4.98 -21.86
CA ASN A 124 -16.04 6.35 -22.37
C ASN A 124 -15.91 7.33 -21.18
N ILE A 125 -14.82 8.08 -21.15
CA ILE A 125 -14.57 9.15 -20.18
C ILE A 125 -14.32 10.43 -20.96
N ASN A 126 -15.17 11.45 -20.76
CA ASN A 126 -15.07 12.74 -21.44
C ASN A 126 -15.04 12.63 -22.97
N ASN A 127 -15.91 11.80 -23.55
CA ASN A 127 -16.00 11.53 -24.99
C ASN A 127 -14.76 10.84 -25.60
N VAL A 128 -13.88 10.31 -24.76
CA VAL A 128 -12.71 9.54 -25.16
C VAL A 128 -12.85 8.09 -24.67
N ASN A 129 -12.75 7.15 -25.59
CA ASN A 129 -12.74 5.72 -25.26
C ASN A 129 -11.39 5.33 -24.69
N LYS A 130 -11.39 4.79 -23.46
CA LYS A 130 -10.21 4.29 -22.76
C LYS A 130 -10.31 2.80 -22.51
N LYS A 131 -9.26 2.06 -22.85
CA LYS A 131 -9.20 0.62 -22.59
C LYS A 131 -9.09 0.31 -21.10
N GLN A 132 -9.78 -0.72 -20.65
CA GLN A 132 -9.61 -1.30 -19.31
C GLN A 132 -8.51 -2.35 -19.34
N TYR A 133 -7.57 -2.25 -18.39
CA TYR A 133 -6.52 -3.23 -18.19
C TYR A 133 -6.57 -3.75 -16.77
N PHE A 134 -6.30 -5.05 -16.62
CA PHE A 134 -6.24 -5.72 -15.33
C PHE A 134 -4.85 -6.28 -15.13
N PHE A 135 -4.24 -6.03 -13.99
CA PHE A 135 -2.96 -6.65 -13.64
C PHE A 135 -3.25 -7.99 -12.98
N GLU A 136 -3.14 -9.08 -13.75
CA GLU A 136 -3.41 -10.42 -13.26
C GLU A 136 -2.10 -11.15 -12.97
N THR A 137 -2.04 -11.80 -11.80
CA THR A 137 -0.93 -12.67 -11.43
C THR A 137 -1.43 -14.10 -11.30
N THR A 138 -0.86 -15.02 -12.07
CA THR A 138 -1.21 -16.44 -12.05
C THR A 138 -0.03 -17.30 -11.61
N CYS A 139 -0.32 -18.39 -10.93
CA CYS A 139 0.65 -19.44 -10.64
C CYS A 139 1.19 -20.01 -11.96
N HIS A 140 2.51 -20.05 -12.06
CA HIS A 140 3.18 -20.81 -13.11
C HIS A 140 3.13 -22.29 -12.74
N SER A 141 2.83 -23.14 -13.71
CA SER A 141 2.78 -24.59 -13.52
C SER A 141 4.13 -25.10 -12.99
N ALA A 142 4.09 -25.90 -11.92
CA ALA A 142 5.29 -26.45 -11.31
C ALA A 142 6.12 -27.23 -12.35
N ARG A 143 7.44 -27.11 -12.24
CA ARG A 143 8.38 -27.88 -13.07
C ARG A 143 8.07 -29.37 -12.98
N PRO A 144 8.23 -30.14 -14.08
CA PRO A 144 8.07 -31.59 -14.04
C PRO A 144 8.94 -32.18 -12.93
N GLY A 145 8.32 -32.80 -11.92
CA GLY A 145 9.01 -33.50 -10.83
C GLY A 145 8.98 -32.84 -9.44
N SER A 146 8.48 -31.61 -9.27
CA SER A 146 8.28 -31.04 -7.92
C SER A 146 6.82 -31.15 -7.48
N SER A 147 6.51 -32.10 -6.60
CA SER A 147 5.18 -32.25 -6.00
C SER A 147 4.99 -31.26 -4.84
N GLY A 148 4.71 -30.00 -5.18
CA GLY A 148 4.28 -28.98 -4.24
C GLY A 148 5.15 -27.73 -4.21
N CYS A 149 5.03 -27.01 -3.11
CA CYS A 149 5.66 -25.72 -2.87
C CYS A 149 7.15 -25.85 -2.52
N LEU A 150 7.98 -24.93 -3.01
CA LEU A 150 9.42 -24.94 -2.77
C LEU A 150 9.75 -24.65 -1.29
N GLY A 151 10.67 -25.43 -0.73
CA GLY A 151 11.14 -25.26 0.66
C GLY A 151 10.19 -25.79 1.74
N ILE A 152 9.08 -26.44 1.36
CA ILE A 152 8.17 -27.08 2.31
C ILE A 152 8.64 -28.50 2.63
N ASP A 153 8.55 -28.88 3.90
CA ASP A 153 8.82 -30.24 4.35
C ASP A 153 7.73 -31.21 3.87
N ALA A 154 8.00 -31.83 2.72
CA ALA A 154 7.13 -32.81 2.09
C ALA A 154 6.95 -34.10 2.93
N LYS A 155 7.74 -34.34 3.99
CA LYS A 155 7.54 -35.50 4.87
C LYS A 155 6.26 -35.36 5.70
N HIS A 156 5.99 -34.15 6.21
CA HIS A 156 4.88 -33.90 7.12
C HIS A 156 3.72 -33.14 6.47
N TRP A 157 3.96 -32.44 5.36
CA TRP A 157 2.98 -31.57 4.71
C TRP A 157 2.72 -31.97 3.26
N ASN A 158 1.45 -31.92 2.87
CA ASN A 158 1.04 -31.79 1.48
C ASN A 158 0.98 -30.30 1.16
N SER A 159 1.45 -29.91 -0.01
CA SER A 159 1.45 -28.50 -0.42
C SER A 159 1.09 -28.35 -1.88
N TYR A 160 0.37 -27.28 -2.21
CA TYR A 160 0.06 -26.92 -3.60
C TYR A 160 -0.04 -25.41 -3.75
N CYS A 161 0.31 -24.92 -4.93
CA CYS A 161 0.22 -23.51 -5.30
C CYS A 161 -1.16 -23.23 -5.90
N THR A 162 -1.84 -22.19 -5.42
CA THR A 162 -3.14 -21.75 -5.95
C THR A 162 -3.17 -20.25 -6.15
N ASN A 163 -3.98 -19.80 -7.09
CA ASN A 163 -4.24 -18.38 -7.30
C ASN A 163 -5.07 -17.84 -6.14
N SER A 164 -4.65 -16.71 -5.60
CA SER A 164 -5.46 -15.86 -4.74
C SER A 164 -6.15 -14.81 -5.59
N HIS A 165 -7.34 -14.41 -5.16
CA HIS A 165 -8.16 -13.46 -5.90
C HIS A 165 -8.40 -12.20 -5.08
N THR A 166 -8.61 -11.09 -5.77
CA THR A 166 -9.12 -9.85 -5.19
C THR A 166 -10.24 -9.29 -6.05
N PHE A 167 -10.98 -8.33 -5.51
CA PHE A 167 -12.04 -7.63 -6.23
C PHE A 167 -11.57 -6.25 -6.66
N VAL A 168 -11.70 -5.96 -7.96
CA VAL A 168 -11.35 -4.66 -8.55
C VAL A 168 -12.56 -4.06 -9.25
N ARG A 169 -12.59 -2.73 -9.32
CA ARG A 169 -13.70 -2.01 -9.96
C ARG A 169 -13.54 -2.05 -11.48
N ALA A 170 -14.58 -2.50 -12.19
CA ALA A 170 -14.61 -2.56 -13.64
C ALA A 170 -15.98 -2.17 -14.20
N LEU A 171 -16.00 -1.62 -15.40
CA LEU A 171 -17.24 -1.39 -16.14
C LEU A 171 -17.69 -2.70 -16.79
N THR A 172 -18.89 -3.16 -16.41
CA THR A 172 -19.41 -4.47 -16.81
C THR A 172 -20.85 -4.39 -17.27
N SER A 173 -21.26 -5.32 -18.13
CA SER A 173 -22.63 -5.54 -18.54
C SER A 173 -23.16 -6.85 -17.97
N PHE A 174 -24.34 -6.80 -17.34
CA PHE A 174 -25.05 -7.97 -16.84
C PHE A 174 -26.55 -7.77 -17.05
N LYS A 175 -27.22 -8.71 -17.70
CA LYS A 175 -28.66 -8.62 -18.06
C LYS A 175 -29.01 -7.27 -18.70
N ASN A 176 -28.21 -6.84 -19.68
CA ASN A 176 -28.32 -5.55 -20.39
C ASN A 176 -28.15 -4.29 -19.52
N LEU A 177 -27.70 -4.43 -18.27
CA LEU A 177 -27.40 -3.31 -17.39
C LEU A 177 -25.90 -3.09 -17.28
N VAL A 178 -25.46 -1.96 -17.82
CA VAL A 178 -24.07 -1.50 -17.72
C VAL A 178 -23.90 -0.74 -16.41
N ALA A 179 -22.98 -1.23 -15.56
CA ALA A 179 -22.67 -0.60 -14.29
C ALA A 179 -21.25 -0.90 -13.85
N TRP A 180 -20.73 -0.05 -12.96
CA TRP A 180 -19.49 -0.32 -12.24
C TRP A 180 -19.74 -1.42 -11.21
N ARG A 181 -19.02 -2.53 -11.33
CA ARG A 181 -19.10 -3.68 -10.41
C ARG A 181 -17.71 -4.05 -9.91
N LEU A 182 -17.69 -4.89 -8.87
CA LEU A 182 -16.46 -5.41 -8.29
C LEU A 182 -16.22 -6.81 -8.84
N ILE A 183 -15.28 -6.92 -9.77
CA ILE A 183 -14.96 -8.19 -10.43
C ILE A 183 -13.77 -8.88 -9.79
N ARG A 184 -13.81 -10.21 -9.76
CA ARG A 184 -12.74 -11.07 -9.27
C ARG A 184 -11.61 -11.16 -10.31
N ILE A 185 -10.38 -10.86 -9.90
CA ILE A 185 -9.14 -11.07 -10.66
C ILE A 185 -8.10 -11.84 -9.85
N ASN A 186 -7.18 -12.54 -10.50
CA ASN A 186 -6.06 -13.22 -9.84
C ASN A 186 -4.99 -12.18 -9.48
N VAL A 187 -4.54 -12.15 -8.22
CA VAL A 187 -3.60 -11.10 -7.75
C VAL A 187 -2.25 -11.64 -7.28
N ALA A 188 -2.21 -12.88 -6.81
CA ALA A 188 -0.97 -13.54 -6.40
C ALA A 188 -1.10 -15.07 -6.45
N CYS A 189 0.04 -15.75 -6.51
CA CYS A 189 0.12 -17.19 -6.31
C CYS A 189 0.57 -17.50 -4.87
N VAL A 190 -0.21 -18.28 -4.14
CA VAL A 190 0.05 -18.61 -2.73
C VAL A 190 0.21 -20.11 -2.54
N CYS A 191 1.06 -20.50 -1.59
CA CYS A 191 1.18 -21.89 -1.19
C CYS A 191 0.16 -22.24 -0.11
N VAL A 192 -0.61 -23.31 -0.33
CA VAL A 192 -1.54 -23.86 0.65
C VAL A 192 -0.95 -25.16 1.20
N LEU A 193 -1.01 -25.32 2.52
CA LEU A 193 -0.51 -26.48 3.23
C LEU A 193 -1.67 -27.29 3.81
N SER A 194 -1.53 -28.62 3.78
CA SER A 194 -2.36 -29.53 4.56
C SER A 194 -1.49 -30.57 5.25
N ARG A 195 -1.81 -30.86 6.52
CA ARG A 195 -1.02 -31.81 7.31
C ARG A 195 -1.28 -33.23 6.80
N LYS A 196 -0.23 -34.01 6.56
CA LYS A 196 -0.38 -35.44 6.28
C LYS A 196 -0.91 -36.12 7.54
N SER A 197 -2.03 -36.81 7.43
CA SER A 197 -2.57 -37.61 8.52
C SER A 197 -1.62 -38.78 8.78
N TRP A 198 -1.23 -39.00 10.03
CA TRP A 198 -0.74 -40.31 10.49
C TRP A 198 -1.94 -41.25 10.53
N ARG A 199 -2.40 -41.74 9.38
CA ARG A 199 -3.12 -43.01 9.35
C ARG A 199 -2.15 -44.02 8.75
N GLN A 200 -1.68 -44.91 9.63
CA GLN A 200 -0.96 -46.14 9.31
C GLN A 200 -1.79 -47.00 8.37
#